data_AF-A0A4Y9F7R7-F1
#
_entry.id   AF-A0A4Y9F7R7-F1
#
_cell.length_a   1.000
_cell.length_b   1.000
_cell.length_c   1.000
_cell.angle_alpha   90.00
_cell.angle_beta   90.00
_cell.angle_gamma   90.00
#
_symmetry.space_group_name_H-M   'P 1'
#
loop_
_entity.id
_entity.type
_entity.pdbx_description
1 polymer ?
#
loop_
_entity_poly.entity_id
_entity_poly.type
_entity_poly.pdbx_seq_one_letter_code
_entity_poly.pdbx_strand_id
1 'polypeptide(L)' 'LLIGVQKETFQEMLTCLNVAYQRQHRQGGRPRKLRMEDQLMMTLRHLRYYPTQRLLAFDFGVGVATVHATL' A
#
# COMPACT_ATOMS: atom_id res chain seq x y z
N LEU A 1 -7.37 13.28 1.06
CA LEU A 1 -6.02 13.55 1.62
C LEU A 1 -4.99 13.17 0.57
N LEU A 2 -4.51 14.13 -0.22
CA LEU A 2 -3.33 13.94 -1.08
C LEU A 2 -2.14 13.90 -0.11
N ILE A 3 -1.38 12.82 -0.03
CA ILE A 3 -0.36 12.56 1.00
C ILE A 3 0.88 13.48 0.86
N GLY A 4 0.72 14.64 0.20
CA GLY A 4 1.79 15.57 -0.14
C GLY A 4 2.68 15.09 -1.30
N VAL A 5 2.31 13.99 -1.98
CA VAL A 5 3.03 13.45 -3.13
C VAL A 5 2.37 13.90 -4.42
N GLN A 6 3.17 14.38 -5.37
CA GLN A 6 2.69 14.71 -6.71
C GLN A 6 2.19 13.46 -7.43
N LYS A 7 1.18 13.62 -8.30
CA LYS A 7 0.55 12.49 -9.00
C LYS A 7 1.55 11.70 -9.85
N GLU A 8 2.47 12.41 -10.52
CA GLU A 8 3.51 11.81 -11.36
C GLU A 8 4.45 10.92 -10.55
N THR A 9 4.97 11.45 -9.43
CA THR A 9 5.82 10.68 -8.50
C THR A 9 5.10 9.45 -7.94
N PHE A 10 3.80 9.57 -7.63
CA PHE A 10 3.01 8.43 -7.16
C PHE A 10 2.88 7.33 -8.24
N GLN A 11 2.70 7.71 -9.51
CA GLN A 11 2.65 6.76 -10.62
C GLN A 11 4.00 6.08 -10.87
N GLU A 12 5.11 6.81 -10.74
CA GLU A 12 6.45 6.24 -10.82
C GLU A 12 6.69 5.21 -9.70
N MET A 13 6.33 5.56 -8.46
CA MET A 13 6.40 4.64 -7.31
C MET A 13 5.61 3.36 -7.58
N LEU A 14 4.37 3.48 -8.08
CA LEU A 14 3.54 2.32 -8.43
C LEU A 14 4.16 1.47 -9.52
N THR A 15 4.72 2.09 -10.55
CA THR A 15 5.37 1.38 -11.66
C THR A 15 6.54 0.55 -11.14
N CYS A 16 7.40 1.16 -10.32
CA CYS A 16 8.52 0.47 -9.67
C CYS A 16 8.05 -0.70 -8.78
N LEU A 17 7.03 -0.49 -7.95
CA LEU A 17 6.47 -1.51 -7.08
C LEU A 17 5.84 -2.67 -7.87
N ASN A 18 5.11 -2.38 -8.94
CA ASN A 18 4.51 -3.42 -9.79
C ASN A 18 5.58 -4.26 -10.50
N VAL A 19 6.63 -3.64 -11.02
CA VAL A 19 7.76 -4.36 -11.62
C VAL A 19 8.45 -5.25 -10.58
N ALA A 20 8.72 -4.74 -9.38
CA ALA A 20 9.30 -5.51 -8.30
C ALA A 20 8.40 -6.69 -7.88
N TYR A 21 7.09 -6.44 -7.78
CA TYR A 21 6.10 -7.46 -7.44
C TYR A 21 6.05 -8.59 -8.47
N GLN A 22 6.00 -8.24 -9.75
CA GLN A 22 6.01 -9.22 -10.85
C GLN A 22 7.28 -10.07 -10.82
N ARG A 23 8.45 -9.45 -10.56
CA ARG A 23 9.71 -10.18 -10.43
C ARG A 23 9.69 -11.14 -9.24
N GLN A 24 9.16 -10.70 -8.09
CA GLN A 24 9.09 -11.52 -6.88
C GLN A 24 8.08 -12.68 -7.01
N HIS A 25 6.97 -12.47 -7.72
CA HIS A 25 5.89 -13.46 -7.87
C HIS A 25 6.00 -14.28 -9.16
N ARG A 26 7.14 -14.21 -9.87
CA ARG A 26 7.39 -15.04 -11.06
C ARG A 26 7.31 -16.55 -10.78
N GLN A 27 7.66 -16.97 -9.56
CA GLN A 27 7.64 -18.38 -9.13
C GLN A 27 6.30 -18.78 -8.48
N GLY A 28 5.29 -17.90 -8.52
CA GLY A 28 4.02 -18.10 -7.82
C GLY A 28 4.02 -17.52 -6.41
N GLY A 29 2.89 -17.65 -5.73
CA GLY A 29 2.67 -17.11 -4.39
C GLY A 29 1.20 -16.75 -4.15
N ARG A 30 0.85 -16.46 -2.89
CA ARG A 30 -0.50 -16.02 -2.54
C ARG A 30 -0.75 -14.62 -3.11
N PRO A 31 -1.83 -14.39 -3.87
CA PRO A 31 -2.16 -13.06 -4.35
C PRO A 31 -2.47 -12.12 -3.18
N ARG A 32 -2.11 -10.85 -3.35
CA ARG A 32 -2.36 -9.80 -2.36
C ARG A 32 -3.87 -9.59 -2.18
N LYS A 33 -4.29 -9.33 -0.94
CA LYS A 33 -5.68 -8.99 -0.59
C LYS A 33 -6.06 -7.54 -0.93
N LEU A 34 -5.05 -6.67 -1.05
CA LEU A 34 -5.21 -5.24 -1.28
C LEU A 34 -4.49 -4.86 -2.57
N ARG A 35 -5.03 -3.90 -3.33
CA ARG A 35 -4.39 -3.41 -4.55
C ARG A 35 -3.07 -2.70 -4.22
N MET A 36 -2.17 -2.63 -5.20
CA MET A 36 -0.86 -1.98 -4.99
C MET A 36 -1.01 -0.49 -4.70
N GLU A 37 -1.97 0.17 -5.36
CA GLU A 37 -2.31 1.58 -5.12
C GLU A 37 -2.70 1.84 -3.66
N ASP A 38 -3.60 1.01 -3.14
CA ASP A 38 -4.12 1.13 -1.78
C ASP A 38 -3.04 0.82 -0.74
N GLN A 39 -2.16 -0.16 -1.01
CA GLN A 39 -1.01 -0.45 -0.15
C GLN A 39 -0.06 0.74 -0.09
N LEU A 40 0.34 1.29 -1.24
CA LEU A 40 1.22 2.46 -1.29
C LEU A 40 0.58 3.66 -0.57
N MET A 41 -0.71 3.90 -0.79
CA MET A 41 -1.45 4.98 -0.12
C MET A 41 -1.47 4.79 1.40
N MET A 42 -1.70 3.57 1.87
CA MET A 42 -1.71 3.25 3.30
C MET A 42 -0.32 3.43 3.93
N THR A 43 0.74 2.96 3.27
CA THR A 43 2.13 3.12 3.72
C THR A 43 2.53 4.59 3.79
N LEU A 44 2.25 5.37 2.74
CA LEU A 44 2.56 6.81 2.72
C LEU A 44 1.81 7.55 3.84
N ARG A 45 0.55 7.19 4.09
CA ARG A 45 -0.24 7.79 5.18
C ARG A 45 0.33 7.44 6.54
N HIS A 46 0.80 6.20 6.71
CA HIS A 46 1.46 5.76 7.93
C HIS A 46 2.78 6.50 8.17
N LEU A 47 3.61 6.64 7.15
CA LEU A 47 4.88 7.39 7.23
C LEU A 47 4.66 8.86 7.57
N ARG A 48 3.58 9.48 7.08
CA ARG A 48 3.32 10.90 7.29
C ARG A 48 2.68 11.23 8.63
N TYR A 49 1.73 10.41 9.09
CA TYR A 49 0.87 10.75 10.24
C TYR A 49 0.90 9.73 11.37
N TYR A 50 1.56 8.59 11.16
CA TYR A 50 1.65 7.48 12.10
C TYR A 50 0.30 7.13 12.81
N PRO A 51 -0.83 7.03 12.08
CA PRO A 51 -2.12 6.73 12.68
C PRO A 51 -2.17 5.28 13.18
N THR A 52 -3.11 5.00 14.07
CA THR A 52 -3.32 3.64 14.57
C THR A 52 -3.75 2.70 13.45
N GLN A 53 -3.36 1.42 13.53
CA GLN A 53 -3.75 0.42 12.54
C GLN A 53 -5.28 0.24 12.46
N ARG A 54 -6.01 0.48 13.55
CA ARG A 54 -7.49 0.47 13.55
C ARG A 54 -8.08 1.60 12.71
N LEU A 55 -7.50 2.80 12.76
CA LEU A 55 -7.96 3.92 11.94
C LEU A 55 -7.69 3.65 10.46
N LEU A 56 -6.52 3.11 10.12
CA LEU A 56 -6.20 2.69 8.74
C LEU A 56 -7.14 1.57 8.26
N ALA A 57 -7.40 0.58 9.10
CA ALA A 57 -8.32 -0.51 8.78
C ALA A 57 -9.72 0.02 8.45
N PHE A 58 -10.22 0.96 9.26
CA PHE A 58 -11.50 1.63 9.02
C PHE A 58 -11.49 2.43 7.71
N ASP A 59 -10.48 3.27 7.50
CA ASP A 59 -10.40 4.17 6.34
C ASP A 59 -10.25 3.43 4.99
N PHE A 60 -9.59 2.27 5.00
CA PHE A 60 -9.40 1.44 3.81
C PHE A 60 -10.42 0.30 3.70
N GLY A 61 -11.35 0.16 4.65
CA GLY A 61 -12.37 -0.89 4.65
C GLY A 61 -11.80 -2.30 4.74
N VAL A 62 -10.66 -2.48 5.41
CA VAL A 62 -9.95 -3.77 5.56
C VAL A 62 -9.85 -4.19 7.02
N GLY A 63 -9.61 -5.47 7.28
CA GLY A 63 -9.31 -5.94 8.64
C GLY A 63 -7.94 -5.43 9.13
N VAL A 64 -7.79 -5.24 10.44
CA VAL A 64 -6.52 -4.83 11.08
C VAL A 64 -5.36 -5.78 10.71
N ALA A 65 -5.63 -7.07 10.56
CA ALA A 65 -4.65 -8.04 10.10
C ALA A 65 -4.09 -7.74 8.70
N THR A 66 -4.90 -7.17 7.79
CA THR A 66 -4.44 -6.74 6.47
C THR A 66 -3.54 -5.52 6.57
N VAL A 67 -3.85 -4.59 7.47
CA VAL A 67 -3.00 -3.41 7.75
C VAL A 67 -1.64 -3.86 8.28
N HIS A 68 -1.63 -4.73 9.30
CA HIS A 68 -0.40 -5.31 9.87
C HIS A 68 0.40 -6.12 8.85
N ALA A 69 -0.24 -6.77 7.88
CA ALA A 69 0.49 -7.49 6.83
C ALA A 69 1.15 -6.55 5.80
N THR A 70 0.77 -5.27 5.78
CA THR A 70 1.24 -4.29 4.79
C THR A 70 2.27 -3.32 5.35
N LEU A 71 2.16 -2.94 6.63
CA LEU A 71 3.09 -2.06 7.36
C LEU A 71 4.08 -2.88 8.19
#